data_AF-A0A7S0E606-F1
#
_entry.id   AF-A0A7S0E606-F1
#
_cell.length_a   1.000
_cell.length_b   1.000
_cell.length_c   1.000
_cell.angle_alpha   90.00
_cell.angle_beta   90.00
_cell.angle_gamma   90.00
#
_symmetry.space_group_name_H-M   'P 1'
#
loop_
_entity.id
_entity.type
_entity.pdbx_description
1 polymer ?
#
loop_
_entity_poly.entity_id
_entity_poly.type
_entity_poly.pdbx_seq_one_letter_code
_entity_poly.pdbx_strand_id
1 'polypeptide(L)'
;IEKNVFLVSELEEFVRTYGEEAQEILKAHQDTWSNVYTLQHSLHLQHNLRVAFPKGTDASTQTRVLEQLSDGKILRLVTNFDEKYRKFIISRENSIQVDGRISLCCDETADDWHSYLSTIDWPQVAKGERFVMEMRDKEKRAAESLGVRFV
;
A
#
# COMPACT_ATOMS: atom_id res chain seq x y z
N ILE A 1 15.86 -35.65 -42.50
CA ILE A 1 15.93 -34.87 -41.23
C ILE A 1 17.01 -33.83 -41.45
N GLU A 2 16.62 -32.62 -41.85
CA GLU A 2 17.55 -31.48 -41.88
C GLU A 2 18.04 -31.19 -40.47
N LYS A 3 19.36 -31.18 -40.28
CA LYS A 3 19.98 -30.78 -39.02
C LYS A 3 20.05 -29.26 -39.02
N ASN A 4 19.23 -28.61 -38.20
CA ASN A 4 19.45 -27.22 -37.80
C ASN A 4 20.73 -27.17 -36.97
N VAL A 5 21.87 -26.95 -37.63
CA VAL A 5 23.13 -26.62 -36.99
C VAL A 5 23.05 -25.14 -36.64
N PHE A 6 22.53 -24.83 -35.46
CA PHE A 6 22.75 -23.51 -34.88
C PHE A 6 24.24 -23.37 -34.60
N LEU A 7 24.86 -22.34 -35.18
CA LEU A 7 26.27 -22.03 -34.89
C LEU A 7 26.36 -21.61 -33.42
N VAL A 8 27.26 -22.23 -32.67
CA VAL A 8 27.50 -21.93 -31.24
C VAL A 8 27.69 -20.42 -31.00
N SER A 9 28.26 -19.70 -31.98
CA SER A 9 28.43 -18.25 -31.96
C SER A 9 27.12 -17.46 -31.96
N GLU A 10 26.06 -17.93 -32.63
CA GLU A 10 24.75 -17.27 -32.64
C GLU A 10 24.03 -17.44 -31.30
N LEU A 11 24.26 -18.58 -30.63
CA LEU A 11 23.73 -18.84 -29.29
C LEU A 11 24.45 -17.99 -28.23
N GLU A 12 25.77 -17.83 -28.36
CA GLU A 12 26.57 -16.96 -27.49
C GLU A 12 26.18 -15.49 -27.62
N GLU A 13 25.96 -15.02 -28.86
CA GLU A 13 25.49 -13.66 -29.13
C GLU A 13 24.06 -13.44 -28.63
N PHE A 14 23.18 -14.44 -28.78
CA PHE A 14 21.83 -14.42 -28.22
C PHE A 14 21.84 -14.35 -26.69
N VAL A 15 22.59 -15.23 -26.01
CA VAL A 15 22.69 -15.25 -24.55
C VAL A 15 23.30 -13.96 -24.01
N ARG A 16 24.30 -13.40 -24.71
CA ARG A 16 24.92 -12.14 -24.32
C ARG A 16 23.94 -10.97 -24.43
N THR A 17 23.25 -10.85 -25.57
CA THR A 17 22.31 -9.74 -25.82
C THR A 17 21.09 -9.80 -24.88
N TYR A 18 20.46 -10.97 -24.75
CA TYR A 18 19.35 -11.16 -23.82
C TYR A 18 19.79 -11.10 -22.35
N GLY A 19 21.05 -11.45 -22.06
CA GLY A 19 21.63 -11.34 -20.73
C GLY A 19 21.84 -9.89 -20.30
N GLU A 20 22.37 -9.05 -21.20
CA GLU A 20 22.52 -7.60 -21.00
C GLU A 20 21.13 -6.94 -20.83
N GLU A 21 20.17 -7.22 -21.71
CA GLU A 21 18.80 -6.72 -21.60
C GLU A 21 18.10 -7.18 -20.30
N ALA A 22 18.24 -8.45 -19.93
CA ALA A 22 17.68 -8.97 -18.68
C ALA A 22 18.30 -8.30 -17.45
N GLN A 23 19.60 -8.01 -17.46
CA GLN A 23 20.26 -7.27 -16.39
C GLN A 23 19.79 -5.82 -16.30
N GLU A 24 19.60 -5.14 -17.44
CA GLU A 24 19.04 -3.79 -17.46
C GLU A 24 17.61 -3.75 -16.92
N ILE A 25 16.76 -4.71 -17.32
CA ILE A 25 15.39 -4.85 -16.80
C ILE A 25 15.40 -5.13 -15.29
N LEU A 26 16.27 -6.04 -14.82
CA LEU A 26 16.40 -6.35 -13.39
C LEU A 26 16.85 -5.13 -12.59
N LYS A 27 17.80 -4.36 -13.13
CA LYS A 27 18.29 -3.13 -12.50
C LYS A 27 17.21 -2.04 -12.46
N ALA A 28 16.50 -1.81 -13.57
CA ALA A 28 15.38 -0.87 -13.62
C ALA A 28 14.27 -1.27 -12.63
N HIS A 29 13.97 -2.57 -12.53
CA HIS A 29 13.02 -3.09 -11.55
C HIS A 29 13.52 -2.85 -10.11
N GLN A 30 14.80 -3.12 -9.82
CA GLN A 30 15.39 -2.87 -8.51
C GLN A 30 15.36 -1.39 -8.13
N ASP A 31 15.69 -0.49 -9.05
CA ASP A 31 15.65 0.96 -8.84
C ASP A 31 14.21 1.45 -8.59
N THR A 32 13.24 0.91 -9.33
CA THR A 32 11.82 1.24 -9.15
C THR A 32 11.32 0.85 -7.76
N TRP A 33 11.61 -0.38 -7.31
CA TRP A 33 11.24 -0.81 -5.96
C TRP A 33 12.01 -0.06 -4.87
N SER A 34 13.27 0.30 -5.11
CA SER A 34 14.04 1.16 -4.20
C SER A 34 13.36 2.51 -4.00
N ASN A 35 12.82 3.10 -5.07
CA ASN A 35 12.05 4.34 -4.99
C ASN A 35 10.75 4.18 -4.17
N VAL A 36 9.99 3.10 -4.41
CA VAL A 36 8.78 2.77 -3.62
C VAL A 36 9.11 2.69 -2.12
N TYR A 37 10.15 1.94 -1.76
CA TYR A 37 10.55 1.83 -0.35
C TYR A 37 11.01 3.16 0.24
N THR A 38 11.74 3.97 -0.53
CA THR A 38 12.21 5.29 -0.09
C THR A 38 11.03 6.22 0.21
N LEU A 39 10.07 6.30 -0.70
CA LEU A 39 8.86 7.13 -0.52
C LEU A 39 8.04 6.64 0.68
N GLN A 40 7.79 5.34 0.79
CA GLN A 40 7.04 4.77 1.90
C GLN A 40 7.75 4.99 3.25
N HIS A 41 9.08 4.89 3.27
CA HIS A 41 9.89 5.14 4.46
C HIS A 41 9.88 6.62 4.85
N SER A 42 9.99 7.54 3.88
CA SER A 42 9.89 8.98 4.10
C SER A 42 8.54 9.36 4.71
N LEU A 43 7.44 8.88 4.12
CA LEU A 43 6.10 9.10 4.66
C LEU A 43 5.94 8.57 6.09
N HIS A 44 6.51 7.39 6.38
CA HIS A 44 6.44 6.84 7.73
C HIS A 44 7.23 7.66 8.73
N LEU A 45 8.51 7.96 8.45
CA LEU A 45 9.40 8.61 9.41
C LEU A 45 9.08 10.09 9.63
N GLN A 46 8.69 10.80 8.58
CA GLN A 46 8.48 12.25 8.65
C GLN A 46 7.05 12.62 9.05
N HIS A 47 6.07 11.78 8.74
CA HIS A 47 4.65 12.13 8.86
C HIS A 47 3.82 11.13 9.68
N ASN A 48 4.44 10.07 10.21
CA ASN A 48 3.76 8.94 10.84
C ASN A 48 2.69 8.32 9.93
N LEU A 49 2.87 8.42 8.60
CA LEU A 49 1.93 7.93 7.61
C LEU A 49 2.35 6.54 7.11
N ARG A 50 1.47 5.56 7.29
CA ARG A 50 1.67 4.19 6.80
C ARG A 50 0.70 3.89 5.68
N VAL A 51 1.21 3.25 4.63
CA VAL A 51 0.42 2.86 3.46
C VAL A 51 0.58 1.37 3.24
N ALA A 52 -0.53 0.67 3.06
CA ALA A 52 -0.57 -0.75 2.75
C ALA A 52 -1.17 -0.96 1.36
N PHE A 53 -0.46 -1.72 0.52
CA PHE A 53 -0.91 -2.07 -0.83
C PHE A 53 -1.46 -3.50 -0.89
N PRO A 54 -2.45 -3.78 -1.74
CA PRO A 54 -2.86 -5.14 -2.06
C PRO A 54 -1.69 -5.97 -2.60
N LYS A 55 -1.73 -7.28 -2.34
CA LYS A 55 -0.72 -8.18 -2.88
C LYS A 55 -0.79 -8.18 -4.41
N GLY A 56 0.35 -7.95 -5.06
CA GLY A 56 0.47 -7.94 -6.52
C GLY A 56 0.27 -6.57 -7.17
N THR A 57 0.09 -5.49 -6.40
CA THR A 57 0.16 -4.13 -6.95
C THR A 57 1.55 -3.87 -7.50
N ASP A 58 1.63 -3.43 -8.75
CA ASP A 58 2.88 -3.14 -9.45
C ASP A 58 3.56 -1.88 -8.89
N ALA A 59 4.87 -1.79 -9.09
CA ALA A 59 5.68 -0.71 -8.53
C ALA A 59 5.31 0.69 -9.09
N SER A 60 4.79 0.78 -10.32
CA SER A 60 4.39 2.07 -10.91
C SER A 60 3.15 2.62 -10.22
N THR A 61 2.16 1.76 -9.95
CA THR A 61 0.97 2.12 -9.17
C THR A 61 1.36 2.50 -7.74
N GLN A 62 2.24 1.73 -7.08
CA GLN A 62 2.70 2.07 -5.73
C GLN A 62 3.44 3.41 -5.69
N THR A 63 4.34 3.66 -6.64
CA THR A 63 5.08 4.92 -6.74
C THR A 63 4.13 6.09 -6.91
N ARG A 64 3.22 6.04 -7.90
CA ARG A 64 2.24 7.10 -8.16
C ARG A 64 1.42 7.43 -6.92
N VAL A 65 0.90 6.40 -6.24
CA VAL A 65 0.08 6.58 -5.03
C VAL A 65 0.90 7.23 -3.91
N LEU A 66 2.14 6.79 -3.68
CA LEU A 66 3.01 7.37 -2.66
C LEU A 66 3.40 8.82 -2.98
N GLU A 67 3.64 9.15 -4.24
CA GLU A 67 3.88 10.52 -4.70
C GLU A 67 2.65 11.41 -4.49
N GLN A 68 1.45 10.92 -4.83
CA GLN A 68 0.19 11.63 -4.58
C GLN A 68 -0.06 11.84 -3.08
N LEU A 69 0.27 10.89 -2.22
CA LEU A 69 0.20 11.05 -0.76
C LEU A 69 1.27 12.01 -0.22
N SER A 70 2.40 12.12 -0.91
CA SER A 70 3.46 13.08 -0.60
C SER A 70 3.15 14.49 -1.10
N ASP A 71 2.08 14.67 -1.87
CA ASP A 71 1.60 15.98 -2.28
C ASP A 71 1.28 16.86 -1.07
N GLY A 72 1.77 18.10 -1.08
CA GLY A 72 1.70 19.00 0.07
C GLY A 72 0.28 19.37 0.53
N LYS A 73 -0.74 19.16 -0.32
CA LYS A 73 -2.15 19.36 0.04
C LYS A 73 -2.68 18.17 0.82
N ILE A 74 -2.50 16.94 0.31
CA ILE A 74 -2.90 15.71 1.00
C ILE A 74 -2.12 15.51 2.29
N LEU A 75 -0.80 15.65 2.22
CA LEU A 75 0.07 15.40 3.36
C LEU A 75 -0.26 16.30 4.55
N ARG A 76 -0.59 17.57 4.29
CA ARG A 76 -1.02 18.53 5.32
C ARG A 76 -2.37 18.17 5.93
N LEU A 77 -3.32 17.70 5.13
CA LEU A 77 -4.61 17.25 5.63
C LEU A 77 -4.43 16.03 6.56
N VAL A 78 -3.70 15.03 6.09
CA VAL A 78 -3.52 13.74 6.79
C VAL A 78 -2.70 13.90 8.07
N THR A 79 -1.72 14.81 8.09
CA THR A 79 -0.92 15.09 9.29
C THR A 79 -1.72 15.80 10.39
N ASN A 80 -2.91 16.33 10.10
CA ASN A 80 -3.83 16.83 11.12
C ASN A 80 -4.70 15.73 11.76
N PHE A 81 -4.74 14.52 11.18
CA PHE A 81 -5.49 13.41 11.78
C PHE A 81 -4.76 12.86 12.99
N ASP A 82 -5.48 12.22 13.92
CA ASP A 82 -4.83 11.45 14.98
C ASP A 82 -3.94 10.36 14.38
N GLU A 83 -2.79 10.09 15.00
CA GLU A 83 -1.78 9.17 14.48
C GLU A 83 -2.34 7.77 14.18
N LYS A 84 -3.31 7.31 14.99
CA LYS A 84 -3.96 6.00 14.80
C LYS A 84 -4.73 5.88 13.47
N TYR A 85 -5.17 7.01 12.89
CA TYR A 85 -5.86 7.04 11.60
C TYR A 85 -4.93 7.29 10.41
N ARG A 86 -3.63 7.56 10.64
CA ARG A 86 -2.63 7.78 9.58
C ARG A 86 -2.12 6.46 8.99
N LYS A 87 -3.02 5.50 8.81
CA LYS A 87 -2.76 4.22 8.18
C LYS A 87 -3.76 4.02 7.05
N PHE A 88 -3.31 4.18 5.82
CA PHE A 88 -4.12 3.97 4.62
C PHE A 88 -3.95 2.58 4.04
N ILE A 89 -5.06 2.07 3.52
CA ILE A 89 -5.12 0.84 2.74
C ILE A 89 -5.50 1.23 1.33
N ILE A 90 -4.66 0.90 0.35
CA ILE A 90 -4.99 1.16 -1.04
C ILE A 90 -5.93 0.05 -1.52
N SER A 91 -7.03 0.43 -2.15
CA SER A 91 -8.12 -0.44 -2.56
C SER A 91 -8.74 0.04 -3.87
N ARG A 92 -9.89 -0.53 -4.25
CA ARG A 92 -10.68 -0.10 -5.42
C ARG A 92 -11.73 0.95 -5.09
N GLU A 93 -11.89 1.29 -3.82
CA GLU A 93 -12.94 2.20 -3.36
C GLU A 93 -12.53 2.93 -2.08
N ASN A 94 -12.91 4.20 -2.00
CA ASN A 94 -12.76 4.97 -0.79
C ASN A 94 -13.74 4.46 0.29
N SER A 95 -13.21 4.10 1.45
CA SER A 95 -14.05 3.66 2.57
C SER A 95 -13.38 3.91 3.91
N ILE A 96 -14.20 4.13 4.94
CA ILE A 96 -13.76 4.09 6.33
C ILE A 96 -14.42 2.90 6.99
N GLN A 97 -13.60 1.98 7.48
CA GLN A 97 -14.08 0.83 8.22
C GLN A 97 -14.50 1.26 9.63
N VAL A 98 -15.40 0.48 10.23
CA VAL A 98 -15.97 0.78 11.56
C VAL A 98 -14.89 0.84 12.65
N ASP A 99 -13.73 0.21 12.43
CA ASP A 99 -12.58 0.24 13.32
C ASP A 99 -11.57 1.36 13.01
N GLY A 100 -11.96 2.34 12.20
CA GLY A 100 -11.16 3.54 11.89
C GLY A 100 -10.11 3.35 10.81
N ARG A 101 -10.02 2.17 10.17
CA ARG A 101 -9.13 1.97 9.02
C ARG A 101 -9.67 2.68 7.79
N ILE A 102 -8.82 3.45 7.13
CA ILE A 102 -9.19 4.25 5.96
C ILE A 102 -8.63 3.58 4.71
N SER A 103 -9.49 3.37 3.72
CA SER A 103 -9.12 2.85 2.41
C SER A 103 -9.24 3.93 1.35
N LEU A 104 -8.27 4.00 0.45
CA LEU A 104 -8.23 4.95 -0.66
C LEU A 104 -8.25 4.20 -2.00
N CYS A 105 -9.11 4.63 -2.90
CA CYS A 105 -9.18 4.11 -4.26
C CYS A 105 -7.89 4.42 -5.02
N CYS A 106 -7.23 3.40 -5.58
CA CYS A 106 -5.97 3.59 -6.31
C CYS A 106 -6.14 4.42 -7.59
N ASP A 107 -7.32 4.42 -8.21
CA ASP A 107 -7.56 5.05 -9.51
C ASP A 107 -7.88 6.54 -9.40
N GLU A 108 -8.08 7.03 -8.18
CA GLU A 108 -8.41 8.42 -7.91
C GLU A 108 -7.18 9.34 -7.89
N THR A 109 -7.45 10.64 -8.03
CA THR A 109 -6.43 11.69 -7.98
C THR A 109 -6.24 12.21 -6.55
N ALA A 110 -5.16 12.97 -6.34
CA ALA A 110 -4.94 13.65 -5.06
C ALA A 110 -6.08 14.64 -4.71
N ASP A 111 -6.74 15.24 -5.69
CA ASP A 111 -7.87 16.14 -5.42
C ASP A 111 -9.13 15.37 -4.99
N ASP A 112 -9.39 14.20 -5.58
CA ASP A 112 -10.49 13.31 -5.20
C ASP A 112 -10.30 12.82 -3.76
N TRP A 113 -9.09 12.34 -3.43
CA TRP A 113 -8.75 11.95 -2.07
C TRP A 113 -8.86 13.11 -1.10
N HIS A 114 -8.43 14.31 -1.48
CA HIS A 114 -8.52 15.47 -0.61
C HIS A 114 -9.99 15.79 -0.29
N SER A 115 -10.85 15.76 -1.31
CA SER A 115 -12.29 15.95 -1.17
C SER A 115 -12.89 14.91 -0.23
N TYR A 116 -12.59 13.63 -0.47
CA TYR A 116 -13.05 12.52 0.35
C TYR A 116 -12.60 12.65 1.81
N LEU A 117 -11.29 12.77 2.04
CA LEU A 117 -10.69 12.83 3.38
C LEU A 117 -11.14 14.06 4.19
N SER A 118 -11.55 15.15 3.53
CA SER A 118 -12.05 16.36 4.20
C SER A 118 -13.50 16.21 4.70
N THR A 119 -14.23 15.21 4.22
CA THR A 119 -15.65 14.97 4.57
C THR A 119 -15.85 13.93 5.67
N ILE A 120 -14.75 13.43 6.24
CA ILE A 120 -14.79 12.41 7.28
C ILE A 120 -15.43 12.96 8.56
N ASP A 121 -16.50 12.30 9.01
CA ASP A 121 -17.13 12.54 10.32
C ASP A 121 -16.35 11.80 11.43
N TRP A 122 -15.31 12.45 11.96
CA TRP A 122 -14.47 11.90 13.03
C TRP A 122 -15.25 11.48 14.29
N PRO A 123 -16.24 12.26 14.79
CA PRO A 123 -17.12 11.80 15.87
C PRO A 123 -17.78 10.45 15.59
N GLN A 124 -18.28 10.23 14.37
CA GLN A 124 -18.91 8.98 13.99
C GLN A 124 -17.90 7.82 13.88
N VAL A 125 -16.70 8.08 13.35
CA VAL A 125 -15.61 7.09 13.33
C VAL A 125 -15.22 6.66 14.75
N ALA A 126 -15.03 7.62 15.66
CA ALA A 126 -14.69 7.34 17.05
C ALA A 126 -15.79 6.54 17.79
N LYS A 127 -17.06 6.78 17.45
CA LYS A 127 -18.19 6.00 17.97
C LYS A 127 -18.15 4.55 17.44
N GLY A 128 -17.84 4.36 16.17
CA GLY A 128 -17.66 3.04 15.56
C GLY A 128 -16.56 2.23 16.24
N GLU A 129 -15.40 2.85 16.48
CA GLU A 129 -14.29 2.17 17.17
C GLU A 129 -14.65 1.73 18.59
N ARG A 130 -15.33 2.59 19.35
CA ARG A 130 -15.80 2.22 20.70
C ARG A 130 -16.73 1.01 20.66
N PHE A 131 -17.65 1.00 19.71
CA PHE A 131 -18.54 -0.14 19.51
C PHE A 131 -17.77 -1.43 19.18
N VAL A 132 -16.78 -1.37 18.29
CA VAL A 132 -15.94 -2.53 17.95
C VAL A 132 -15.13 -3.01 19.16
N MET A 133 -14.56 -2.10 19.95
CA MET A 133 -13.84 -2.46 21.18
C MET A 133 -14.75 -3.14 22.20
N GLU A 134 -15.95 -2.59 22.45
CA GLU A 134 -16.93 -3.19 23.36
C GLU A 134 -17.38 -4.58 22.90
N MET A 135 -17.55 -4.78 21.59
CA MET A 135 -17.92 -6.09 21.03
C MET A 135 -16.78 -7.10 21.20
N ARG A 136 -15.53 -6.70 20.92
CA ARG A 136 -14.36 -7.57 21.13
C ARG A 136 -14.18 -7.94 22.60
N ASP A 137 -14.43 -7.01 23.52
CA ASP A 137 -14.37 -7.30 24.95
C ASP A 137 -15.42 -8.33 25.38
N LYS A 138 -16.64 -8.26 24.80
CA LYS A 138 -17.69 -9.26 25.05
C LYS A 138 -17.30 -10.62 24.48
N GLU A 139 -16.78 -10.68 23.26
CA GLU A 139 -16.30 -11.91 22.63
C GLU A 139 -15.16 -12.55 23.42
N LYS A 140 -14.21 -11.74 23.90
CA LYS A 140 -13.11 -12.20 24.75
C LYS A 140 -13.62 -12.83 26.03
N ARG A 141 -14.52 -12.15 26.76
CA ARG A 141 -15.11 -12.71 28.00
C ARG A 141 -15.89 -13.99 27.74
N ALA A 142 -16.63 -14.06 26.63
CA ALA A 142 -17.35 -15.26 26.23
C ALA A 142 -16.40 -16.43 25.95
N ALA A 143 -15.33 -16.20 25.19
CA ALA A 143 -14.32 -17.21 24.92
C ALA A 143 -13.57 -17.67 26.17
N GLU A 144 -13.19 -16.74 27.06
CA GLU A 144 -12.59 -17.06 28.35
C GLU A 144 -13.53 -17.93 29.21
N SER A 145 -14.84 -17.66 29.19
CA SER A 145 -15.83 -18.47 29.91
C SER A 145 -16.00 -19.89 29.35
N LEU A 146 -15.65 -20.09 28.07
CA LEU A 146 -15.62 -21.40 27.41
C LEU A 146 -14.26 -22.11 27.56
N GLY A 147 -13.33 -21.55 28.36
CA GLY A 147 -11.99 -22.10 28.57
C GLY A 147 -11.03 -21.91 27.37
N VAL A 148 -11.41 -21.07 26.41
CA VAL A 148 -10.59 -20.75 25.23
C VAL A 148 -9.73 -19.53 25.55
N ARG A 149 -8.41 -19.64 25.38
CA ARG A 149 -7.52 -18.47 25.44
C ARG A 149 -7.65 -17.65 24.15
N PHE A 150 -8.05 -16.40 24.28
CA PHE A 150 -7.87 -15.40 23.22
C PHE A 150 -6.37 -15.11 23.07
N VAL A 151 -5.82 -15.29 21.87
CA VAL A 151 -4.47 -14.84 21.49
C VAL A 151 -4.56 -13.46 20.87
#